data_AF-A0A4Z1JP39-F1
#
_entry.id   AF-A0A4Z1JP39-F1
#
_cell.length_a   1.000
_cell.length_b   1.000
_cell.length_c   1.000
_cell.angle_alpha   90.00
_cell.angle_beta   90.00
_cell.angle_gamma   90.00
#
_symmetry.space_group_name_H-M   'P 1'
#
loop_
_entity.id
_entity.type
_entity.pdbx_description
1 polymer ?
#
loop_
_entity_poly.entity_id
_entity_poly.type
_entity_poly.pdbx_seq_one_letter_code
_entity_poly.pdbx_strand_id
1 'polypeptide(L)'
;MSRFLLGLLVMFLTVASFLTGRYYEKLEPDGFLHLASKSKTFVYNQTYGEKPSNQTDAAWESLFPSQGGYFQHPTLAPHRSALSVFHQLHCLNGLRNTYWLLLSAATTGPTILEDEIPMMASPPHIRHCIDLLRQSLMCQPDLAIEEKDPEKGGVSGFGVEHKCKDWGQVTQWVEKWQGYKIEEEREKVKAHGATDHHEHH
;
A
#
# COMPACT_ATOMS: atom_id res chain seq x y z
N MET A 1 -14.10 -2.46 54.99
CA MET A 1 -13.72 -1.24 54.24
C MET A 1 -15.00 -0.62 53.68
N SER A 2 -15.23 0.67 53.92
CA SER A 2 -16.44 1.36 53.46
C SER A 2 -16.57 1.29 51.93
N ARG A 3 -17.78 1.06 51.41
CA ARG A 3 -18.08 1.06 49.96
C ARG A 3 -17.54 2.30 49.24
N PHE A 4 -17.44 3.41 49.97
CA PHE A 4 -16.84 4.66 49.51
C PHE A 4 -15.33 4.55 49.21
N LEU A 5 -14.57 3.87 50.06
CA LEU A 5 -13.12 3.65 49.87
C LEU A 5 -12.84 2.72 48.69
N LEU A 6 -13.71 1.72 48.46
CA LEU A 6 -13.61 0.83 47.31
C LEU A 6 -13.90 1.58 46.00
N GLY A 7 -14.88 2.50 45.99
CA GLY A 7 -15.19 3.34 44.84
C GLY A 7 -14.04 4.29 44.47
N LEU A 8 -13.39 4.90 45.46
CA LEU A 8 -12.22 5.76 45.24
C LEU A 8 -11.01 4.97 44.69
N LEU A 9 -10.78 3.76 45.20
CA LEU A 9 -9.70 2.88 44.71
C LEU A 9 -9.93 2.49 43.24
N VAL A 10 -11.15 2.10 42.88
CA VAL A 10 -11.49 1.73 41.49
C VAL A 10 -11.33 2.93 40.56
N MET A 11 -11.79 4.12 40.96
CA MET A 11 -11.62 5.34 40.16
C MET A 11 -10.14 5.71 39.99
N PHE A 12 -9.33 5.59 41.04
CA PHE A 12 -7.89 5.83 40.95
C PHE A 12 -7.21 4.84 40.03
N LEU A 13 -7.56 3.55 40.11
CA LEU A 13 -7.00 2.52 39.23
C LEU A 13 -7.42 2.72 37.77
N THR A 14 -8.66 3.08 37.47
CA THR A 14 -9.08 3.34 36.08
C THR A 14 -8.42 4.59 35.51
N VAL A 15 -8.31 5.67 36.29
CA VAL A 15 -7.60 6.89 35.88
C VAL A 15 -6.11 6.61 35.71
N ALA A 16 -5.48 5.87 36.64
CA ALA A 16 -4.09 5.47 36.54
C ALA A 16 -3.87 4.61 35.29
N SER A 17 -4.70 3.59 35.05
CA SER A 17 -4.64 2.74 33.85
C SER A 17 -4.84 3.54 32.56
N PHE A 18 -5.76 4.51 32.54
CA PHE A 18 -5.96 5.40 31.39
C PHE A 18 -4.77 6.32 31.14
N LEU A 19 -4.20 6.91 32.20
CA LEU A 19 -3.02 7.76 32.11
C LEU A 19 -1.77 6.97 31.72
N THR A 20 -1.56 5.78 32.27
CA THR A 20 -0.48 4.89 31.85
C THR A 20 -0.70 4.37 30.44
N GLY A 21 -1.94 4.07 30.03
CA GLY A 21 -2.28 3.70 28.66
C GLY A 21 -1.92 4.81 27.67
N ARG A 22 -2.30 6.05 27.96
CA ARG A 22 -1.91 7.22 27.14
C ARG A 22 -0.41 7.51 27.18
N TYR A 23 0.26 7.24 28.29
CA TYR A 23 1.71 7.41 28.40
C TYR A 23 2.47 6.34 27.60
N TYR A 24 1.98 5.09 27.60
CA TYR A 24 2.52 3.99 26.80
C TYR A 24 2.18 4.12 25.30
N GLU A 25 1.00 4.61 24.94
CA GLU A 25 0.63 4.94 23.55
C GLU A 25 1.52 6.06 22.98
N LYS A 26 2.02 6.95 23.84
CA LYS A 26 3.02 7.98 23.47
C LYS A 26 4.47 7.43 23.43
N LEU A 27 4.70 6.24 23.97
CA LEU A 27 5.98 5.52 23.96
C LEU A 27 6.01 4.40 22.92
N GLU A 28 4.88 4.05 22.30
CA GLU A 28 4.95 3.43 20.99
C GLU A 28 5.71 4.41 20.09
N PRO A 29 6.79 3.97 19.43
CA PRO A 29 7.47 4.83 18.50
C PRO A 29 6.52 5.00 17.31
N ASP A 30 5.63 5.98 17.38
CA ASP A 30 5.25 6.78 16.22
C ASP A 30 6.51 6.89 15.38
N GLY A 31 6.46 6.36 14.15
CA GLY A 31 7.64 5.96 13.39
C GLY A 31 8.78 6.96 13.57
N PHE A 32 9.98 6.47 13.89
CA PHE A 32 11.19 7.27 14.17
C PHE A 32 11.40 8.45 13.19
N LEU A 33 10.86 8.30 11.99
CA LEU A 33 10.77 9.31 10.97
C LEU A 33 9.38 9.99 11.00
N HIS A 34 9.25 11.06 11.79
CA HIS A 34 8.06 11.93 11.77
C HIS A 34 8.07 12.79 10.50
N LEU A 35 7.51 12.25 9.42
CA LEU A 35 7.31 12.99 8.17
C LEU A 35 5.92 13.64 8.15
N ALA A 36 5.85 14.90 7.73
CA ALA A 36 4.58 15.56 7.51
C ALA A 36 3.82 14.91 6.35
N SER A 37 2.52 14.65 6.54
CA SER A 37 1.64 14.24 5.44
C SER A 37 1.39 15.41 4.49
N LYS A 38 1.40 15.12 3.18
CA LYS A 38 1.05 16.09 2.14
C LYS A 38 0.03 15.47 1.19
N SER A 39 -1.10 16.15 1.01
CA SER A 39 -2.12 15.74 0.04
C SER A 39 -1.58 15.85 -1.39
N LYS A 40 -1.82 14.81 -2.18
CA LYS A 40 -1.42 14.76 -3.59
C LYS A 40 -2.47 14.00 -4.40
N THR A 41 -2.88 14.57 -5.52
CA THR A 41 -3.66 13.86 -6.55
C THR A 41 -2.69 13.14 -7.48
N PHE A 42 -2.97 11.87 -7.78
CA PHE A 42 -2.16 11.12 -8.74
C PHE A 42 -2.45 11.60 -10.15
N VAL A 43 -1.37 11.84 -10.90
CA VAL A 43 -1.42 12.21 -12.32
C VAL A 43 -0.57 11.19 -13.05
N TYR A 44 -1.16 10.54 -14.06
CA TYR A 44 -0.45 9.52 -14.81
C TYR A 44 0.78 10.10 -15.50
N ASN A 45 1.93 9.51 -15.23
CA ASN A 45 3.20 9.84 -15.87
C ASN A 45 3.72 8.61 -16.62
N GLN A 46 3.56 8.66 -17.95
CA GLN A 46 3.94 7.56 -18.84
C GLN A 46 5.41 7.17 -18.72
N THR A 47 6.31 8.13 -18.47
CA THR A 47 7.76 7.90 -18.39
C THR A 47 8.15 6.75 -17.46
N TYR A 48 7.43 6.56 -16.34
CA TYR A 48 7.77 5.52 -15.37
C TYR A 48 7.33 4.11 -15.77
N GLY A 49 6.35 3.97 -16.67
CA GLY A 49 5.91 2.68 -17.18
C GLY A 49 6.64 2.25 -18.46
N GLU A 50 7.17 3.21 -19.23
CA GLU A 50 7.77 2.98 -20.55
C GLU A 50 9.00 2.06 -20.51
N LYS A 51 9.34 1.55 -21.72
CA LYS A 51 10.49 0.68 -21.93
C LYS A 51 11.81 1.28 -21.39
N PRO A 52 12.79 0.44 -21.00
CA PRO A 52 14.10 0.92 -20.59
C PRO A 52 14.76 1.78 -21.67
N SER A 53 15.34 2.90 -21.25
CA SER A 53 16.00 3.90 -22.07
C SER A 53 16.73 4.88 -21.16
N ASN A 54 17.71 5.61 -21.68
CA ASN A 54 18.44 6.62 -20.88
C ASN A 54 17.50 7.60 -20.14
N GLN A 55 16.38 8.00 -20.75
CA GLN A 55 15.41 8.90 -20.12
C GLN A 55 14.62 8.22 -19.01
N THR A 56 14.09 7.03 -19.26
CA THR A 56 13.22 6.33 -18.31
C THR A 56 14.02 5.76 -17.15
N ASP A 57 15.26 5.31 -17.41
CA ASP A 57 16.17 4.82 -16.38
C ASP A 57 16.66 5.95 -15.48
N ALA A 58 17.03 7.12 -16.05
CA ALA A 58 17.34 8.31 -15.26
C ALA A 58 16.14 8.79 -14.42
N ALA A 59 14.91 8.69 -14.95
CA ALA A 59 13.71 9.03 -14.18
C ALA A 59 13.55 8.10 -12.95
N TRP A 60 13.77 6.79 -13.11
CA TRP A 60 13.74 5.84 -12.00
C TRP A 60 14.88 6.07 -11.00
N GLU A 61 16.10 6.33 -11.48
CA GLU A 61 17.25 6.65 -10.62
C GLU A 61 17.00 7.91 -9.78
N SER A 62 16.33 8.91 -10.35
CA SER A 62 16.02 10.16 -9.64
C SER A 62 15.09 10.01 -8.42
N LEU A 63 14.42 8.85 -8.28
CA LEU A 63 13.58 8.55 -7.12
C LEU A 63 14.40 8.16 -5.88
N PHE A 64 15.66 7.78 -6.06
CA PHE A 64 16.50 7.26 -4.98
C PHE A 64 17.46 8.34 -4.49
N PRO A 65 17.70 8.43 -3.17
CA PRO A 65 18.86 9.14 -2.65
C PRO A 65 20.16 8.56 -3.22
N SER A 66 21.25 9.31 -3.07
CA SER A 66 22.59 8.76 -3.30
C SER A 66 22.75 7.45 -2.51
N GLN A 67 23.51 6.50 -3.06
CA GLN A 67 23.65 5.13 -2.54
C GLN A 67 22.41 4.22 -2.71
N GLY A 68 21.38 4.62 -3.47
CA GLY A 68 20.25 3.75 -3.81
C GLY A 68 19.27 3.56 -2.65
N GLY A 69 19.14 4.55 -1.77
CA GLY A 69 18.23 4.50 -0.60
C GLY A 69 18.79 3.76 0.62
N TYR A 70 20.03 3.27 0.55
CA TYR A 70 20.71 2.69 1.71
C TYR A 70 21.21 3.78 2.67
N PHE A 71 21.07 3.54 3.97
CA PHE A 71 21.51 4.42 5.04
C PHE A 71 22.10 3.63 6.23
N GLN A 72 22.72 4.36 7.16
CA GLN A 72 23.11 3.88 8.48
C GLN A 72 22.69 4.92 9.51
N HIS A 73 22.23 4.48 10.67
CA HIS A 73 21.81 5.36 11.77
C HIS A 73 22.25 4.74 13.11
N PRO A 74 22.92 5.49 14.00
CA PRO A 74 23.58 4.94 15.19
C PRO A 74 22.66 4.11 16.10
N THR A 75 21.40 4.51 16.25
CA THR A 75 20.43 3.82 17.11
C THR A 75 19.46 2.91 16.35
N LEU A 76 18.92 3.39 15.23
CA LEU A 76 17.81 2.75 14.50
C LEU A 76 18.26 1.73 13.47
N ALA A 77 19.44 1.91 12.88
CA ALA A 77 20.01 1.07 11.84
C ALA A 77 21.54 1.03 11.96
N PRO A 78 22.09 0.36 12.99
CA PRO A 78 23.54 0.35 13.25
C PRO A 78 24.35 -0.23 12.08
N HIS A 79 23.73 -1.12 11.29
CA HIS A 79 24.28 -1.67 10.06
C HIS A 79 23.64 -1.04 8.83
N ARG A 80 24.29 -1.22 7.67
CA ARG A 80 23.81 -0.70 6.39
C ARG A 80 22.42 -1.26 6.10
N SER A 81 21.42 -0.39 6.03
CA SER A 81 20.01 -0.77 5.90
C SER A 81 19.32 0.07 4.83
N ALA A 82 18.10 -0.29 4.44
CA ALA A 82 17.24 0.51 3.57
C ALA A 82 15.83 0.59 4.16
N LEU A 83 15.06 1.62 3.80
CA LEU A 83 13.62 1.61 4.08
C LEU A 83 12.92 0.72 3.05
N SER A 84 11.92 -0.04 3.48
CA SER A 84 11.20 -0.98 2.62
C SER A 84 10.65 -0.35 1.33
N VAL A 85 10.19 0.91 1.38
CA VAL A 85 9.73 1.62 0.17
C VAL A 85 10.79 1.68 -0.94
N PHE A 86 12.07 1.84 -0.63
CA PHE A 86 13.12 1.87 -1.64
C PHE A 86 13.35 0.49 -2.26
N HIS A 87 13.27 -0.56 -1.46
CA HIS A 87 13.31 -1.93 -1.97
C HIS A 87 12.08 -2.23 -2.85
N GLN A 88 10.89 -1.84 -2.43
CA GLN A 88 9.65 -2.00 -3.19
C GLN A 88 9.71 -1.26 -4.55
N LEU A 89 10.22 -0.03 -4.57
CA LEU A 89 10.45 0.73 -5.81
C LEU A 89 11.50 0.05 -6.72
N HIS A 90 12.59 -0.48 -6.14
CA HIS A 90 13.59 -1.23 -6.88
C HIS A 90 12.99 -2.48 -7.55
N CYS A 91 12.21 -3.26 -6.80
CA CYS A 91 11.50 -4.43 -7.32
C CYS A 91 10.50 -4.05 -8.42
N LEU A 92 9.73 -2.97 -8.22
CA LEU A 92 8.77 -2.50 -9.23
C LEU A 92 9.46 -2.09 -10.54
N ASN A 93 10.61 -1.43 -10.46
CA ASN A 93 11.42 -1.15 -11.65
C ASN A 93 11.99 -2.43 -12.28
N GLY A 94 12.38 -3.42 -11.47
CA GLY A 94 12.77 -4.74 -11.94
C GLY A 94 11.66 -5.41 -12.76
N LEU A 95 10.43 -5.41 -12.25
CA LEU A 95 9.25 -5.93 -12.95
C LEU A 95 8.99 -5.19 -14.27
N ARG A 96 9.12 -3.86 -14.29
CA ARG A 96 9.04 -3.06 -15.54
C ARG A 96 10.06 -3.56 -16.55
N ASN A 97 11.32 -3.69 -16.16
CA ASN A 97 12.40 -4.15 -17.05
C ASN A 97 12.13 -5.57 -17.59
N THR A 98 11.75 -6.49 -16.71
CA THR A 98 11.43 -7.88 -17.08
C THR A 98 10.26 -7.96 -18.05
N TYR A 99 9.19 -7.19 -17.83
CA TYR A 99 8.05 -7.14 -18.73
C TYR A 99 8.47 -6.76 -20.15
N TRP A 100 9.23 -5.67 -20.31
CA TRP A 100 9.67 -5.20 -21.62
C TRP A 100 10.68 -6.14 -22.29
N LEU A 101 11.56 -6.77 -21.51
CA LEU A 101 12.47 -7.78 -22.00
C LEU A 101 11.71 -8.99 -22.57
N LEU A 102 10.74 -9.51 -21.82
CA LEU A 102 9.93 -10.65 -22.24
C LEU A 102 9.04 -10.33 -23.43
N LEU A 103 8.40 -9.15 -23.44
CA LEU A 103 7.60 -8.70 -24.57
C LEU A 103 8.46 -8.59 -25.84
N SER A 104 9.64 -7.98 -25.73
CA SER A 104 10.60 -7.90 -26.84
C SER A 104 10.96 -9.31 -27.35
N ALA A 105 11.35 -10.23 -26.47
CA ALA A 105 11.70 -11.61 -26.83
C ALA A 105 10.54 -12.42 -27.41
N ALA A 106 9.30 -12.16 -26.98
CA ALA A 106 8.12 -12.82 -27.53
C ALA A 106 7.79 -12.31 -28.95
N THR A 107 8.06 -11.02 -29.22
CA THR A 107 7.78 -10.38 -30.52
C THR A 107 8.88 -10.55 -31.57
N THR A 108 10.03 -11.14 -31.22
CA THR A 108 11.09 -11.48 -32.19
C THR A 108 10.84 -12.79 -32.95
N GLY A 109 9.82 -13.58 -32.54
CA GLY A 109 9.33 -14.78 -33.21
C GLY A 109 8.10 -14.55 -34.10
N PRO A 110 7.23 -15.55 -34.36
CA PRO A 110 5.94 -15.28 -35.02
C PRO A 110 5.18 -14.23 -34.20
N THR A 111 4.72 -13.19 -34.89
CA THR A 111 4.11 -12.00 -34.28
C THR A 111 2.91 -12.42 -33.44
N ILE A 112 2.99 -12.24 -32.12
CA ILE A 112 1.79 -12.22 -31.28
C ILE A 112 0.98 -11.02 -31.75
N LEU A 113 -0.22 -11.27 -32.28
CA LEU A 113 -1.09 -10.18 -32.69
C LEU A 113 -1.54 -9.42 -31.45
N GLU A 114 -1.60 -8.10 -31.52
CA GLU A 114 -1.83 -7.25 -30.34
C GLU A 114 -3.21 -7.49 -29.70
N ASP A 115 -4.17 -8.01 -30.46
CA ASP A 115 -5.50 -8.44 -30.02
C ASP A 115 -5.52 -9.78 -29.28
N GLU A 116 -4.47 -10.60 -29.40
CA GLU A 116 -4.32 -11.86 -28.64
C GLU A 116 -3.77 -11.62 -27.22
N ILE A 117 -3.20 -10.44 -26.96
CA ILE A 117 -2.68 -10.09 -25.63
C ILE A 117 -3.86 -9.74 -24.70
N PRO A 118 -4.04 -10.44 -23.57
CA PRO A 118 -5.08 -10.07 -22.60
C PRO A 118 -4.95 -8.61 -22.19
N MET A 119 -6.07 -7.89 -22.08
CA MET A 119 -6.09 -6.45 -21.76
C MET A 119 -5.18 -6.07 -20.58
N MET A 120 -5.19 -6.88 -19.51
CA MET A 120 -4.38 -6.68 -18.31
C MET A 120 -2.86 -6.80 -18.55
N ALA A 121 -2.44 -7.53 -19.60
CA ALA A 121 -1.06 -7.74 -20.00
C ALA A 121 -0.62 -6.81 -21.14
N SER A 122 -1.55 -6.02 -21.70
CA SER A 122 -1.25 -5.08 -22.79
C SER A 122 -0.28 -4.00 -22.34
N PRO A 123 0.60 -3.49 -23.23
CA PRO A 123 1.55 -2.45 -22.87
C PRO A 123 0.91 -1.19 -22.28
N PRO A 124 -0.22 -0.65 -22.80
CA PRO A 124 -0.89 0.49 -22.17
C PRO A 124 -1.32 0.22 -20.72
N HIS A 125 -1.87 -0.96 -20.43
CA HIS A 125 -2.36 -1.30 -19.09
C HIS A 125 -1.20 -1.50 -18.11
N ILE A 126 -0.18 -2.25 -18.50
CA ILE A 126 1.00 -2.49 -17.66
C ILE A 126 1.73 -1.17 -17.35
N ARG A 127 1.92 -0.29 -18.33
CA ARG A 127 2.52 1.04 -18.10
C ARG A 127 1.73 1.86 -17.07
N HIS A 128 0.40 1.85 -17.18
CA HIS A 128 -0.48 2.51 -16.22
C HIS A 128 -0.35 1.93 -14.81
N CYS A 129 -0.37 0.60 -14.68
CA CYS A 129 -0.22 -0.10 -13.40
C CYS A 129 1.12 0.21 -12.72
N ILE A 130 2.22 0.20 -13.48
CA ILE A 130 3.55 0.50 -12.94
C ILE A 130 3.59 1.91 -12.34
N ASP A 131 3.09 2.92 -13.06
CA ASP A 131 3.10 4.29 -12.52
C ASP A 131 2.11 4.47 -11.35
N LEU A 132 0.93 3.84 -11.40
CA LEU A 132 -0.03 3.86 -10.30
C LEU A 132 0.56 3.26 -9.02
N LEU A 133 1.20 2.09 -9.12
CA LEU A 133 1.85 1.42 -7.99
C LEU A 133 3.02 2.25 -7.46
N ARG A 134 3.87 2.80 -8.34
CA ARG A 134 4.97 3.69 -7.96
C ARG A 134 4.46 4.89 -7.15
N GLN A 135 3.40 5.56 -7.64
CA GLN A 135 2.79 6.68 -6.93
C GLN A 135 2.20 6.27 -5.58
N SER A 136 1.58 5.09 -5.50
CA SER A 136 1.02 4.54 -4.26
C SER A 136 2.11 4.26 -3.22
N LEU A 137 3.20 3.60 -3.63
CA LEU A 137 4.37 3.33 -2.79
C LEU A 137 5.00 4.62 -2.25
N MET A 138 5.09 5.67 -3.06
CA MET A 138 5.64 6.96 -2.61
C MET A 138 4.65 7.76 -1.74
N CYS A 139 3.35 7.55 -1.89
CA CYS A 139 2.32 8.27 -1.15
C CYS A 139 2.13 7.73 0.27
N GLN A 140 2.25 6.41 0.43
CA GLN A 140 2.21 5.73 1.73
C GLN A 140 3.46 4.84 1.83
N PRO A 141 4.65 5.45 2.02
CA PRO A 141 5.89 4.71 2.03
C PRO A 141 5.95 3.77 3.23
N ASP A 142 6.32 2.52 2.97
CA ASP A 142 6.66 1.57 4.02
C ASP A 142 8.03 1.95 4.63
N LEU A 143 7.99 2.35 5.90
CA LEU A 143 9.15 2.84 6.65
C LEU A 143 9.82 1.76 7.49
N ALA A 144 9.45 0.48 7.32
CA ALA A 144 10.17 -0.63 7.93
C ALA A 144 11.66 -0.58 7.53
N ILE A 145 12.54 -0.89 8.48
CA ILE A 145 13.98 -0.89 8.28
C ILE A 145 14.42 -2.30 7.91
N GLU A 146 15.01 -2.45 6.73
CA GLU A 146 15.59 -3.69 6.25
C GLU A 146 17.12 -3.63 6.35
N GLU A 147 17.70 -4.43 7.23
CA GLU A 147 19.15 -4.60 7.29
C GLU A 147 19.65 -5.31 6.03
N LYS A 148 20.74 -4.82 5.45
CA LYS A 148 21.37 -5.45 4.29
C LYS A 148 21.97 -6.79 4.70
N ASP A 149 21.52 -7.85 4.04
CA ASP A 149 22.11 -9.18 4.13
C ASP A 149 23.50 -9.18 3.46
N PRO A 150 24.58 -9.44 4.22
CA PRO A 150 25.94 -9.42 3.69
C PRO A 150 26.22 -10.57 2.71
N GLU A 151 25.51 -11.70 2.81
CA GLU A 151 25.69 -12.86 1.94
C GLU A 151 24.91 -12.71 0.63
N LYS A 152 23.71 -12.11 0.70
CA LYS A 152 22.86 -11.90 -0.49
C LYS A 152 23.14 -10.59 -1.23
N GLY A 153 23.92 -9.68 -0.63
CA GLY A 153 24.29 -8.40 -1.24
C GLY A 153 23.17 -7.36 -1.32
N GLY A 154 22.03 -7.61 -0.67
CA GLY A 154 20.82 -6.76 -0.74
C GLY A 154 19.94 -6.87 0.50
N VAL A 155 18.72 -6.35 0.42
CA VAL A 155 17.69 -6.49 1.45
C VAL A 155 16.60 -7.44 0.97
N SER A 156 15.84 -8.07 1.88
CA SER A 156 14.87 -9.11 1.50
C SER A 156 13.42 -8.69 1.56
N GLY A 157 13.06 -7.65 2.32
CA GLY A 157 11.67 -7.28 2.59
C GLY A 157 10.93 -8.22 3.53
N PHE A 158 11.54 -9.32 3.96
CA PHE A 158 10.88 -10.34 4.78
C PHE A 158 11.59 -10.50 6.12
N GLY A 159 10.82 -10.89 7.15
CA GLY A 159 11.35 -11.09 8.51
C GLY A 159 11.56 -9.79 9.30
N VAL A 160 11.07 -8.67 8.79
CA VAL A 160 11.04 -7.37 9.49
C VAL A 160 9.60 -6.96 9.78
N GLU A 161 9.41 -6.11 10.79
CA GLU A 161 8.07 -5.63 11.17
C GLU A 161 7.63 -4.47 10.26
N HIS A 162 6.41 -4.59 9.72
CA HIS A 162 5.77 -3.56 8.89
C HIS A 162 4.53 -2.98 9.58
N LYS A 163 4.25 -1.70 9.35
CA LYS A 163 3.08 -1.01 9.92
C LYS A 163 1.94 -0.94 8.92
N CYS A 164 1.19 -2.03 8.82
CA CYS A 164 0.07 -2.16 7.88
C CYS A 164 -1.26 -1.67 8.47
N LYS A 165 -2.19 -1.27 7.60
CA LYS A 165 -3.61 -1.24 7.98
C LYS A 165 -4.11 -2.68 8.13
N ASP A 166 -5.00 -2.90 9.10
CA ASP A 166 -5.65 -4.19 9.27
C ASP A 166 -6.46 -4.53 8.02
N TRP A 167 -5.98 -5.53 7.26
CA TRP A 167 -6.60 -5.94 6.01
C TRP A 167 -8.01 -6.50 6.23
N GLY A 168 -8.25 -7.21 7.33
CA GLY A 168 -9.57 -7.76 7.65
C GLY A 168 -10.58 -6.64 7.90
N GLN A 169 -10.18 -5.57 8.58
CA GLN A 169 -11.05 -4.40 8.75
C GLN A 169 -11.34 -3.69 7.42
N VAL A 170 -10.35 -3.59 6.53
CA VAL A 170 -10.54 -3.03 5.19
C VAL A 170 -11.55 -3.87 4.39
N THR A 171 -11.38 -5.19 4.35
CA THR A 171 -12.28 -6.06 3.56
C THR A 171 -13.69 -6.10 4.15
N GLN A 172 -13.83 -6.22 5.47
CA GLN A 172 -15.14 -6.19 6.15
C GLN A 172 -15.87 -4.88 5.89
N TRP A 173 -15.15 -3.76 5.92
CA TRP A 173 -15.75 -2.47 5.57
C TRP A 173 -16.27 -2.47 4.15
N VAL A 174 -15.49 -2.95 3.16
CA VAL A 174 -15.93 -3.03 1.77
C VAL A 174 -17.14 -3.96 1.62
N GLU A 175 -17.09 -5.15 2.21
CA GLU A 175 -18.17 -6.15 2.19
C GLU A 175 -19.51 -5.57 2.66
N LYS A 176 -19.51 -4.75 3.72
CA LYS A 176 -20.72 -4.07 4.20
C LYS A 176 -21.39 -3.20 3.12
N TRP A 177 -20.62 -2.66 2.19
CA TRP A 177 -21.13 -1.75 1.15
C TRP A 177 -21.21 -2.41 -0.23
N GLN A 178 -20.80 -3.68 -0.36
CA GLN A 178 -20.99 -4.44 -1.59
C GLN A 178 -22.49 -4.58 -1.84
N GLY A 179 -22.96 -4.08 -2.99
CA GLY A 179 -24.38 -4.19 -3.37
C GLY A 179 -25.33 -3.23 -2.65
N TYR A 180 -24.84 -2.27 -1.84
CA TYR A 180 -25.70 -1.33 -1.09
C TYR A 180 -26.79 -0.64 -1.93
N LYS A 181 -26.48 -0.26 -3.18
CA LYS A 181 -27.48 0.29 -4.11
C LYS A 181 -28.29 -0.76 -4.88
N ILE A 182 -27.74 -1.96 -5.07
CA ILE A 182 -28.42 -3.07 -5.75
C ILE A 182 -29.55 -3.62 -4.85
N GLU A 183 -29.32 -3.68 -3.55
CA GLU A 183 -30.34 -4.08 -2.57
C GLU A 183 -31.43 -3.01 -2.41
N GLU A 184 -31.04 -1.73 -2.32
CA GLU A 184 -31.98 -0.60 -2.27
C GLU A 184 -32.88 -0.56 -3.53
N GLU A 185 -32.31 -0.79 -4.72
CA GLU A 185 -33.07 -0.86 -5.98
C GLU A 185 -33.95 -2.12 -6.05
N ARG A 186 -33.48 -3.29 -5.57
CA ARG A 186 -34.31 -4.51 -5.48
C ARG A 186 -35.49 -4.33 -4.54
N GLU A 187 -35.33 -3.65 -3.41
CA GLU A 187 -36.41 -3.37 -2.48
C GLU A 187 -37.43 -2.38 -3.06
N LYS A 188 -36.96 -1.33 -3.76
CA LYS A 188 -37.85 -0.40 -4.48
C LYS A 188 -38.65 -1.08 -5.59
N VAL A 189 -38.04 -1.96 -6.38
CA VAL A 189 -38.74 -2.73 -7.43
C VAL A 189 -39.77 -3.68 -6.82
N LYS A 190 -39.45 -4.37 -5.71
CA LYS A 190 -40.41 -5.19 -4.98
C LYS A 190 -41.58 -4.37 -4.42
N ALA A 191 -41.31 -3.17 -3.90
CA ALA A 191 -42.34 -2.29 -3.37
C ALA A 191 -43.28 -1.76 -4.47
N HIS A 192 -42.76 -1.39 -5.66
CA HIS A 192 -43.56 -0.93 -6.79
C HIS A 192 -44.31 -2.07 -7.51
N GLY A 193 -43.73 -3.27 -7.57
CA GLY A 193 -44.39 -4.46 -8.12
C GLY A 193 -45.51 -5.00 -7.22
N ALA A 194 -45.45 -4.76 -5.91
CA ALA A 194 -46.52 -5.13 -4.98
C ALA A 194 -47.74 -4.18 -5.04
N THR A 195 -47.55 -2.93 -5.48
CA THR A 195 -48.66 -1.96 -5.60
C THR A 195 -49.47 -2.11 -6.89
N ASP A 196 -48.96 -2.79 -7.91
CA ASP A 196 -49.61 -2.93 -9.23
C ASP A 196 -50.56 -4.13 -9.33
N HIS A 197 -50.62 -4.99 -8.31
CA HIS A 197 -51.44 -6.20 -8.29
C HIS A 197 -52.76 -6.09 -7.50
N HIS A 198 -53.16 -4.90 -7.05
CA HIS A 198 -54.36 -4.71 -6.21
C HIS A 198 -55.54 -3.97 -6.87
N GLU A 199 -55.51 -3.65 -8.17
CA GLU A 199 -56.62 -2.95 -8.85
C GLU A 199 -57.24 -3.72 -10.03
N HIS A 200 -57.52 -5.02 -9.90
CA HIS A 200 -58.40 -5.71 -10.85
C HIS A 200 -59.25 -6.79 -10.17
N HIS A 201 -60.27 -6.40 -9.39
CA HIS A 201 -61.41 -7.25 -9.04
C HIS A 201 -62.70 -6.45 -9.05
#